data_AF-X0URT3-F1
#
_entry.id   AF-X0URT3-F1
#
_cell.length_a   1.000
_cell.length_b   1.000
_cell.length_c   1.000
_cell.angle_alpha   90.00
_cell.angle_beta   90.00
_cell.angle_gamma   90.00
#
_symmetry.space_group_name_H-M   'P 1'
#
loop_
_entity.id
_entity.type
_entity.pdbx_description
1 polymer ?
#
loop_
_entity_poly.entity_id
_entity_poly.type
_entity_poly.pdbx_seq_one_letter_code
_entity_poly.pdbx_strand_id
1 'polypeptide(L)'
;MEQKDILNSWKEISYYLDRNVRTCQRWKIELALPVHRIDKNSQHSKVFAYKSEIDQWLKEKAESKGIKKTPFQEYRWSVISLISVLGLLSVIFLFLLFTNRISIFPQPKYLSFAVLPFENLNPSQQDEYFSEGMTNEIINKMTLLNELKVIPAVSVSKYNNSSQDAKQIAEELSV
;
A
#
# COMPACT_ATOMS: atom_id res chain seq x y z
N MET A 1 -15.21 -31.18 33.72
CA MET A 1 -14.77 -30.26 34.78
C MET A 1 -15.87 -29.24 34.96
N GLU A 2 -16.70 -29.44 35.98
CA GLU A 2 -17.89 -28.64 36.29
C GLU A 2 -17.43 -27.24 36.73
N GLN A 3 -17.52 -26.27 35.82
CA GLN A 3 -17.03 -24.91 36.10
C GLN A 3 -17.92 -24.27 37.16
N LYS A 4 -17.30 -23.72 38.20
CA LYS A 4 -17.93 -22.93 39.26
C LYS A 4 -18.73 -21.76 38.64
N ASP A 5 -20.02 -21.98 38.44
CA ASP A 5 -20.99 -20.93 38.08
C ASP A 5 -21.48 -20.13 39.29
N ILE A 6 -20.95 -20.42 40.48
CA ILE A 6 -21.32 -19.79 41.75
C ILE A 6 -20.18 -18.90 42.24
N LEU A 7 -20.52 -17.64 42.53
CA LEU A 7 -19.68 -16.66 43.21
C LEU A 7 -20.07 -16.67 44.69
N ASN A 8 -19.14 -16.97 45.59
CA ASN A 8 -19.40 -17.27 47.01
C ASN A 8 -19.12 -16.10 47.97
N SER A 9 -18.75 -14.93 47.43
CA SER A 9 -18.50 -13.75 48.25
C SER A 9 -18.75 -12.45 47.49
N TRP A 10 -18.96 -11.37 48.23
CA TRP A 10 -19.04 -10.02 47.66
C TRP A 10 -17.79 -9.64 46.85
N LYS A 11 -16.61 -10.14 47.24
CA LYS A 11 -15.35 -9.88 46.54
C LYS A 11 -15.30 -10.58 45.18
N GLU A 12 -15.82 -11.81 45.10
CA GLU A 12 -15.92 -12.54 43.84
C GLU A 12 -16.95 -11.90 42.91
N ILE A 13 -18.10 -11.48 43.44
CA ILE A 13 -19.13 -10.75 42.68
C ILE A 13 -18.58 -9.43 42.12
N SER A 14 -17.83 -8.69 42.94
CA SER A 14 -17.26 -7.41 42.52
C SER A 14 -16.19 -7.58 41.43
N TYR A 15 -15.39 -8.64 41.51
CA TYR A 15 -14.40 -8.98 40.50
C TYR A 15 -15.04 -9.40 39.18
N TYR A 16 -16.11 -10.20 39.25
CA TYR A 16 -16.85 -10.62 38.07
C TYR A 16 -17.51 -9.45 37.32
N LEU A 17 -18.09 -8.51 38.07
CA LEU A 17 -18.74 -7.32 37.52
C LEU A 17 -17.78 -6.18 37.16
N ASP A 18 -16.49 -6.32 37.48
CA ASP A 18 -15.48 -5.26 37.36
C ASP A 18 -15.90 -3.95 38.06
N ARG A 19 -16.45 -4.06 39.29
CA ARG A 19 -16.92 -2.91 40.09
C ARG A 19 -16.48 -3.01 41.54
N ASN A 20 -16.65 -1.94 42.31
CA ASN A 20 -16.33 -1.95 43.75
C ASN A 20 -17.42 -2.69 44.55
N VAL A 21 -17.03 -3.40 45.62
CA VAL A 21 -17.93 -4.12 46.55
C VAL A 21 -19.08 -3.23 47.05
N ARG A 22 -18.79 -1.97 47.43
CA ARG A 22 -19.84 -1.05 47.91
C ARG A 22 -20.88 -0.76 46.82
N THR A 23 -20.46 -0.69 45.56
CA THR A 23 -21.35 -0.50 44.42
C THR A 23 -22.26 -1.71 44.25
N CYS A 24 -21.71 -2.94 44.34
CA CYS A 24 -22.50 -4.16 44.26
C CYS A 24 -23.52 -4.28 45.42
N GLN A 25 -23.11 -3.94 46.65
CA GLN A 25 -24.01 -3.91 47.80
C GLN A 25 -25.13 -2.88 47.64
N ARG A 26 -24.81 -1.69 47.12
CA ARG A 26 -25.80 -0.67 46.79
C ARG A 26 -26.77 -1.14 45.72
N TRP A 27 -26.27 -1.78 44.65
CA TRP A 27 -27.11 -2.34 43.60
C TRP A 27 -28.03 -3.47 44.06
N LYS A 28 -27.66 -4.22 45.11
CA LYS A 28 -28.59 -5.16 45.74
C LYS A 28 -29.83 -4.45 46.31
N ILE A 29 -29.63 -3.31 46.96
CA ILE A 29 -30.70 -2.55 47.61
C ILE A 29 -31.49 -1.74 46.57
N GLU A 30 -30.81 -1.02 45.70
CA GLU A 30 -31.42 -0.05 44.77
C GLU A 30 -31.89 -0.67 43.44
N LEU A 31 -31.18 -1.69 42.94
CA LEU A 31 -31.38 -2.24 41.60
C LEU A 31 -31.73 -3.73 41.61
N ALA A 32 -31.99 -4.29 42.79
CA ALA A 32 -32.32 -5.70 43.02
C ALA A 32 -31.31 -6.68 42.40
N LEU A 33 -30.01 -6.44 42.60
CA LEU A 33 -28.95 -7.36 42.16
C LEU A 33 -29.21 -8.78 42.72
N PRO A 34 -29.23 -9.84 41.87
CA PRO A 34 -29.54 -11.22 42.26
C PRO A 34 -28.42 -11.79 43.12
N VAL A 35 -28.58 -11.64 44.42
CA VAL A 35 -27.60 -12.05 45.43
C VAL A 35 -28.32 -12.75 46.57
N HIS A 36 -28.06 -14.04 46.69
CA HIS A 36 -28.71 -14.94 47.61
C HIS A 36 -27.92 -15.11 48.91
N ARG A 37 -28.63 -15.47 49.97
CA ARG A 37 -28.07 -15.80 51.28
C ARG A 37 -28.56 -17.16 51.68
N ILE A 38 -27.67 -18.00 52.20
CA ILE A 38 -27.99 -19.38 52.62
C ILE A 38 -28.97 -19.36 53.79
N ASP A 39 -28.76 -18.44 54.74
CA ASP A 39 -29.67 -18.21 55.85
C ASP A 39 -30.34 -16.84 55.70
N LYS A 40 -31.68 -16.86 55.64
CA LYS A 40 -32.52 -15.67 55.47
C LYS A 40 -32.60 -14.83 56.75
N ASN A 41 -32.31 -15.40 57.93
CA ASN A 41 -32.55 -14.78 59.22
C ASN A 41 -31.31 -14.15 59.87
N SER A 42 -30.11 -14.45 59.36
CA SER A 42 -28.85 -13.94 59.90
C SER A 42 -28.23 -12.85 59.02
N GLN A 43 -27.91 -11.70 59.63
CA GLN A 43 -27.30 -10.56 58.93
C GLN A 43 -25.86 -10.84 58.46
N HIS A 44 -25.19 -11.86 59.02
CA HIS A 44 -23.81 -12.26 58.74
C HIS A 44 -23.68 -13.53 57.87
N SER A 45 -24.77 -14.04 57.29
CA SER A 45 -24.73 -15.27 56.49
C SER A 45 -23.89 -15.11 55.21
N LYS A 46 -23.22 -16.21 54.81
CA LYS A 46 -22.41 -16.27 53.58
C LYS A 46 -23.31 -15.97 52.38
N VAL A 47 -22.82 -15.08 51.53
CA VAL A 47 -23.53 -14.54 50.37
C VAL A 47 -23.06 -15.25 49.12
N PHE A 48 -23.98 -15.65 48.24
CA PHE A 48 -23.62 -16.24 46.95
C PHE A 48 -24.49 -15.69 45.81
N ALA A 49 -23.99 -15.80 44.58
CA ALA A 49 -24.72 -15.42 43.37
C ALA A 49 -24.33 -16.34 42.20
N TYR A 50 -25.27 -16.59 41.30
CA TYR A 50 -25.00 -17.33 40.07
C TYR A 50 -24.53 -16.37 38.97
N LYS A 51 -23.48 -16.73 38.24
CA LYS A 51 -22.96 -15.92 37.13
C LYS A 51 -24.04 -15.66 36.06
N SER A 52 -24.79 -16.69 35.71
CA SER A 52 -25.89 -16.63 34.73
C SER A 52 -27.00 -15.66 35.14
N GLU A 53 -27.40 -15.65 36.43
CA GLU A 53 -28.39 -14.69 36.94
C GLU A 53 -27.88 -13.25 36.88
N ILE A 54 -26.60 -13.04 37.20
CA ILE A 54 -25.96 -11.72 37.09
C ILE A 54 -25.92 -11.26 35.64
N ASP A 55 -25.55 -12.13 34.71
CA ASP A 55 -25.46 -11.82 33.28
C ASP A 55 -26.84 -11.49 32.69
N GLN A 56 -27.86 -12.27 33.08
CA GLN A 56 -29.24 -12.00 32.68
C GLN A 56 -29.72 -10.66 33.24
N TRP A 57 -29.48 -10.39 34.52
CA TRP A 57 -29.79 -9.11 35.14
C TRP A 57 -29.08 -7.95 34.44
N LEU A 58 -27.80 -8.10 34.06
CA LEU A 58 -27.06 -7.11 33.29
C LEU A 58 -27.70 -6.85 31.92
N LYS A 59 -28.12 -7.92 31.23
CA LYS A 59 -28.79 -7.83 29.93
C LYS A 59 -30.12 -7.11 30.03
N GLU A 60 -30.96 -7.47 31.00
CA GLU A 60 -32.23 -6.81 31.27
C GLU A 60 -32.05 -5.32 31.60
N LYS A 61 -31.04 -4.98 32.42
CA LYS A 61 -30.73 -3.57 32.74
C LYS A 61 -30.19 -2.81 31.53
N ALA A 62 -29.37 -3.43 30.68
CA ALA A 62 -28.88 -2.82 29.44
C ALA A 62 -30.02 -2.55 28.45
N GLU A 63 -30.94 -3.51 28.29
CA GLU A 63 -32.13 -3.39 27.44
C GLU A 63 -33.09 -2.32 27.97
N SER A 64 -33.35 -2.29 29.29
CA SER A 64 -34.20 -1.28 29.93
C SER A 64 -33.67 0.15 29.76
N LYS A 65 -32.35 0.31 29.62
CA LYS A 65 -31.69 1.61 29.38
C LYS A 65 -31.51 1.93 27.88
N GLY A 66 -32.02 1.10 26.98
CA GLY A 66 -31.89 1.30 25.54
C GLY A 66 -30.45 1.23 25.03
N ILE A 67 -29.54 0.61 25.79
CA ILE A 67 -28.15 0.41 25.39
C ILE A 67 -28.12 -0.73 24.38
N LYS A 68 -28.42 -0.42 23.12
CA LYS A 68 -28.19 -1.36 22.02
C LYS A 68 -26.69 -1.61 21.96
N LYS A 69 -26.27 -2.89 22.04
CA LYS A 69 -24.89 -3.28 21.74
C LYS A 69 -24.56 -2.67 20.38
N THR A 70 -23.62 -1.74 20.33
CA THR A 70 -23.20 -1.17 19.06
C THR A 70 -22.55 -2.29 18.25
N PRO A 71 -22.86 -2.45 16.95
CA PRO A 71 -22.30 -3.52 16.12
C PRO A 71 -20.79 -3.37 15.84
N PHE A 72 -20.14 -2.38 16.47
CA PHE A 72 -18.75 -2.02 16.25
C PHE A 72 -17.75 -3.12 16.70
N GLN A 73 -18.16 -4.04 17.60
CA GLN A 73 -17.27 -5.11 18.06
C GLN A 73 -17.14 -6.27 17.06
N GLU A 74 -18.18 -6.54 16.25
CA GLU A 74 -18.15 -7.62 15.25
C GLU A 74 -17.44 -7.23 13.95
N TYR A 75 -17.32 -5.92 13.68
CA TYR A 75 -16.68 -5.42 12.46
C TYR A 75 -15.14 -5.47 12.51
N ARG A 76 -14.53 -5.68 13.69
CA ARG A 76 -13.07 -5.66 13.86
C ARG A 76 -12.35 -6.73 13.04
N TRP A 77 -12.88 -7.95 12.98
CA TRP A 77 -12.24 -9.04 12.23
C TRP A 77 -12.45 -8.90 10.73
N SER A 78 -13.61 -8.41 10.29
CA SER A 78 -13.90 -8.11 8.88
C SER A 78 -13.05 -6.95 8.34
N VAL A 79 -12.77 -5.94 9.17
CA VAL A 79 -11.87 -4.82 8.81
C VAL A 79 -10.43 -5.31 8.70
N ILE A 80 -9.98 -6.18 9.61
CA ILE A 80 -8.63 -6.78 9.53
C ILE A 80 -8.49 -7.64 8.27
N SER A 81 -9.51 -8.43 7.91
CA SER A 81 -9.47 -9.20 6.66
C SER A 81 -9.46 -8.31 5.42
N LEU A 82 -10.22 -7.20 5.43
CA LEU A 82 -10.24 -6.26 4.31
C LEU A 82 -8.88 -5.59 4.12
N ILE A 83 -8.24 -5.13 5.20
CA ILE A 83 -6.92 -4.49 5.17
C ILE A 83 -5.84 -5.48 4.72
N SER A 84 -5.91 -6.73 5.17
CA SER A 84 -4.97 -7.78 4.76
C SER A 84 -5.07 -8.11 3.27
N VAL A 85 -6.31 -8.19 2.75
CA VAL A 85 -6.56 -8.39 1.30
C VAL A 85 -6.07 -7.19 0.49
N LEU A 86 -6.31 -5.96 0.95
CA LEU A 86 -5.85 -4.73 0.29
C LEU A 86 -4.32 -4.63 0.28
N GLY A 87 -3.66 -5.02 1.37
CA GLY A 87 -2.21 -5.10 1.45
C GLY A 87 -1.63 -6.13 0.47
N LEU A 88 -2.21 -7.33 0.41
CA LEU A 88 -1.80 -8.36 -0.55
C LEU A 88 -1.96 -7.90 -2.01
N LEU A 89 -3.08 -7.26 -2.34
CA LEU A 89 -3.32 -6.70 -3.67
C LEU A 89 -2.30 -5.61 -4.02
N SER A 90 -1.93 -4.75 -3.07
CA SER A 90 -0.91 -3.71 -3.28
C SER A 90 0.48 -4.30 -3.53
N VAL A 91 0.87 -5.35 -2.81
CA VAL A 91 2.16 -6.03 -2.99
C VAL A 91 2.21 -6.75 -4.35
N ILE A 92 1.14 -7.45 -4.73
CA ILE A 92 1.04 -8.10 -6.05
C ILE A 92 1.12 -7.06 -7.16
N PHE A 93 0.44 -5.92 -7.01
CA PHE A 93 0.49 -4.84 -7.97
C PHE A 93 1.91 -4.27 -8.10
N LEU A 94 2.59 -3.96 -6.99
CA LEU A 94 3.98 -3.49 -7.00
C LEU A 94 4.94 -4.53 -7.61
N PHE A 95 4.74 -5.81 -7.33
CA PHE A 95 5.53 -6.89 -7.92
C PHE A 95 5.32 -6.95 -9.43
N LEU A 96 4.08 -6.86 -9.91
CA LEU A 96 3.77 -6.78 -11.33
C LEU A 96 4.37 -5.53 -11.99
N LEU A 97 4.34 -4.36 -11.31
CA LEU A 97 4.99 -3.14 -11.79
C LEU A 97 6.52 -3.27 -11.86
N PHE A 98 7.13 -4.06 -10.96
CA PHE A 98 8.58 -4.27 -10.92
C PHE A 98 9.05 -5.30 -11.95
N THR A 99 8.28 -6.39 -12.15
CA THR A 99 8.61 -7.42 -13.15
C THR A 99 8.29 -6.96 -14.56
N ASN A 100 7.21 -6.21 -14.74
CA ASN A 100 6.88 -5.63 -16.03
C ASN A 100 7.72 -4.35 -16.14
N ARG A 101 8.77 -4.37 -16.95
CA ARG A 101 9.51 -3.15 -17.34
C ARG A 101 8.55 -2.26 -18.11
N ILE A 102 7.67 -1.53 -17.42
CA ILE A 102 6.61 -0.76 -18.05
C ILE A 102 7.30 0.39 -18.78
N SER A 103 7.36 0.28 -20.10
CA SER A 103 7.65 1.37 -21.02
C SER A 103 6.47 2.35 -20.99
N ILE A 104 6.29 3.06 -19.86
CA ILE A 104 5.22 4.06 -19.65
C ILE A 104 5.43 5.28 -20.56
N PHE A 105 6.65 5.44 -21.09
CA PHE A 105 6.93 6.46 -22.09
C PHE A 105 6.75 5.85 -23.47
N PRO A 106 5.68 6.18 -24.22
CA PRO A 106 5.71 6.02 -25.66
C PRO A 106 6.96 6.80 -26.12
N GLN A 107 7.97 6.07 -26.62
CA GLN A 107 9.13 6.72 -27.21
C GLN A 107 8.59 7.65 -28.28
N PRO A 108 8.81 8.97 -28.21
CA PRO A 108 8.39 9.86 -29.28
C PRO A 108 8.98 9.28 -30.55
N LYS A 109 8.14 8.97 -31.53
CA LYS A 109 8.57 8.44 -32.82
C LYS A 109 9.23 9.58 -33.58
N TYR A 110 10.47 9.89 -33.23
CA TYR A 110 11.29 10.87 -33.92
C TYR A 110 11.69 10.31 -35.29
N LEU A 111 11.79 11.19 -36.28
CA LEU A 111 12.46 10.86 -37.52
C LEU A 111 13.96 10.91 -37.24
N SER A 112 14.61 9.74 -37.23
CA SER A 112 16.05 9.65 -37.01
C SER A 112 16.76 9.74 -38.36
N PHE A 113 17.84 10.50 -38.44
CA PHE A 113 18.67 10.51 -39.65
C PHE A 113 20.13 10.83 -39.32
N ALA A 114 21.01 10.43 -40.23
CA ALA A 114 22.44 10.69 -40.15
C ALA A 114 22.88 11.49 -41.38
N VAL A 115 23.82 12.40 -41.18
CA VAL A 115 24.50 13.11 -42.27
C VAL A 115 25.89 12.53 -42.38
N LEU A 116 26.20 11.92 -43.52
CA LEU A 116 27.53 11.35 -43.75
C LEU A 116 28.55 12.47 -44.01
N PRO A 117 29.83 12.27 -43.63
CA PRO A 117 30.91 13.16 -44.02
C PRO A 117 30.95 13.35 -45.54
N PHE A 118 31.09 14.59 -46.00
CA PHE A 118 31.25 14.87 -47.43
C PHE A 118 32.56 14.29 -47.94
N GLU A 119 32.50 13.64 -49.11
CA GLU A 119 33.68 13.10 -49.78
C GLU A 119 34.61 14.24 -50.23
N ASN A 120 35.89 14.14 -49.89
CA ASN A 120 36.89 15.09 -50.32
C ASN A 120 37.50 14.64 -51.65
N LEU A 121 37.11 15.30 -52.75
CA LEU A 121 37.60 14.99 -54.09
C LEU A 121 39.03 15.52 -54.37
N ASN A 122 39.63 16.27 -53.43
CA ASN A 122 40.96 16.86 -53.57
C ASN A 122 41.88 16.44 -52.40
N PRO A 123 43.10 15.94 -52.61
CA PRO A 123 43.98 15.45 -51.54
C PRO A 123 44.56 16.53 -50.61
N SER A 124 44.03 17.76 -50.61
CA SER A 124 44.53 18.82 -49.75
C SER A 124 43.96 18.71 -48.34
N GLN A 125 44.82 18.84 -47.32
CA GLN A 125 44.41 18.77 -45.91
C GLN A 125 43.42 19.88 -45.52
N GLN A 126 43.47 21.03 -46.20
CA GLN A 126 42.54 22.15 -45.98
C GLN A 126 41.10 21.79 -46.41
N ASP A 127 40.97 20.99 -47.47
CA ASP A 127 39.67 20.56 -47.98
C ASP A 127 39.03 19.49 -47.10
N GLU A 128 39.83 18.70 -46.38
CA GLU A 128 39.32 17.71 -45.41
C GLU A 128 38.67 18.40 -44.20
N TYR A 129 39.33 19.40 -43.62
CA TYR A 129 38.76 20.23 -42.55
C TYR A 129 37.49 20.97 -43.01
N PHE A 130 37.45 21.39 -44.28
CA PHE A 130 36.29 22.07 -44.85
C PHE A 130 35.09 21.12 -44.99
N SER A 131 35.29 19.93 -45.54
CA SER A 131 34.24 18.90 -45.65
C SER A 131 33.70 18.49 -44.29
N GLU A 132 34.57 18.26 -43.30
CA GLU A 132 34.18 17.95 -41.93
C GLU A 132 33.39 19.11 -41.29
N GLY A 133 33.87 20.34 -41.45
CA GLY A 133 33.19 21.54 -40.97
C GLY A 133 31.79 21.72 -41.55
N MET A 134 31.62 21.47 -42.85
CA MET A 134 30.31 21.52 -43.52
C MET A 134 29.35 20.45 -42.99
N THR A 135 29.81 19.21 -42.81
CA THR A 135 29.00 18.14 -42.23
C THR A 135 28.56 18.48 -40.81
N ASN A 136 29.47 19.00 -39.97
CA ASN A 136 29.18 19.39 -38.59
C ASN A 136 28.14 20.52 -38.52
N GLU A 137 28.26 21.51 -39.41
CA GLU A 137 27.31 22.62 -39.46
C GLU A 137 25.90 22.17 -39.86
N ILE A 138 25.78 21.22 -40.80
CA ILE A 138 24.48 20.63 -41.17
C ILE A 138 23.90 19.87 -39.98
N ILE A 139 24.68 19.02 -39.31
CA ILE A 139 24.25 18.28 -38.13
C ILE A 139 23.74 19.23 -37.04
N ASN A 140 24.47 20.31 -36.78
CA ASN A 140 24.09 21.31 -35.78
C ASN A 140 22.77 22.01 -36.13
N LYS A 141 22.60 22.47 -37.37
CA LYS A 141 21.36 23.11 -37.82
C LYS A 141 20.16 22.16 -37.74
N MET A 142 20.36 20.90 -38.07
CA MET A 142 19.31 19.90 -38.04
C MET A 142 18.91 19.49 -36.63
N THR A 143 19.85 19.54 -35.68
CA THR A 143 19.59 19.27 -34.25
C THR A 143 18.65 20.31 -33.63
N LEU A 144 18.54 21.51 -34.22
CA LEU A 144 17.61 22.55 -33.77
C LEU A 144 16.12 22.23 -34.07
N LEU A 145 15.83 21.18 -34.84
CA LEU A 145 14.48 20.77 -35.17
C LEU A 145 13.98 19.74 -34.14
N ASN A 146 13.01 20.13 -33.30
CA ASN A 146 12.52 19.36 -32.15
C ASN A 146 11.95 17.95 -32.48
N GLU A 147 11.67 17.67 -33.76
CA GLU A 147 11.08 16.41 -34.23
C GLU A 147 12.11 15.44 -34.85
N LEU A 148 13.37 15.88 -34.95
CA LEU A 148 14.44 15.11 -35.58
C LEU A 148 15.45 14.63 -34.54
N LYS A 149 15.81 13.35 -34.62
CA LYS A 149 16.98 12.83 -33.91
C LYS A 149 18.13 12.72 -34.90
N VAL A 150 19.09 13.62 -34.78
CA VAL A 150 20.30 13.62 -35.62
C VAL A 150 21.40 12.83 -34.92
N ILE A 151 22.04 11.92 -35.64
CA ILE A 151 23.20 11.19 -35.12
C ILE A 151 24.40 12.16 -34.94
N PRO A 152 25.09 12.14 -33.79
CA PRO A 152 26.24 13.03 -33.56
C PRO A 152 27.36 12.87 -34.59
N ALA A 153 28.02 13.99 -34.94
CA ALA A 153 29.15 14.04 -35.86
C ALA A 153 30.25 13.00 -35.56
N VAL A 154 30.58 12.84 -34.27
CA VAL A 154 31.59 11.87 -33.82
C VAL A 154 31.24 10.43 -34.21
N SER A 155 29.96 10.08 -34.25
CA SER A 155 29.49 8.72 -34.58
C SER A 155 29.51 8.44 -36.09
N VAL A 156 29.36 9.48 -36.92
CA VAL A 156 29.40 9.36 -38.38
C VAL A 156 30.80 9.56 -38.97
N SER A 157 31.72 10.15 -38.21
CA SER A 157 33.11 10.41 -38.63
C SER A 157 33.86 9.15 -39.12
N LYS A 158 33.54 7.97 -38.57
CA LYS A 158 34.13 6.69 -38.97
C LYS A 158 33.77 6.24 -40.39
N TYR A 159 32.74 6.83 -40.99
CA TYR A 159 32.32 6.52 -42.37
C TYR A 159 32.94 7.47 -43.40
N ASN A 160 33.92 8.30 -43.00
CA ASN A 160 34.66 9.13 -43.93
C ASN A 160 35.34 8.26 -45.01
N ASN A 161 35.12 8.60 -46.28
CA ASN A 161 35.59 7.83 -47.44
C ASN A 161 35.20 6.34 -47.41
N SER A 162 34.13 5.97 -46.69
CA SER A 162 33.64 4.60 -46.66
C SER A 162 32.98 4.25 -48.00
N SER A 163 33.32 3.09 -48.54
CA SER A 163 32.65 2.50 -49.71
C SER A 163 31.41 1.68 -49.35
N GLN A 164 30.99 1.70 -48.07
CA GLN A 164 29.81 0.98 -47.60
C GLN A 164 28.54 1.61 -48.17
N ASP A 165 27.54 0.75 -48.43
CA ASP A 165 26.25 1.21 -48.92
C ASP A 165 25.48 2.00 -47.84
N ALA A 166 24.80 3.05 -48.24
CA ALA A 166 24.08 3.94 -47.32
C ALA A 166 23.04 3.18 -46.48
N LYS A 167 22.44 2.11 -47.02
CA LYS A 167 21.48 1.28 -46.30
C LYS A 167 22.13 0.51 -45.15
N GLN A 168 23.35 -0.01 -45.37
CA GLN A 168 24.10 -0.72 -44.33
C GLN A 168 24.52 0.23 -43.21
N ILE A 169 24.96 1.44 -43.56
CA ILE A 169 25.32 2.47 -42.60
C ILE A 169 24.08 2.90 -41.79
N ALA A 170 22.92 3.03 -42.43
CA ALA A 170 21.66 3.36 -41.75
C ALA A 170 21.26 2.28 -40.73
N GLU A 171 21.39 1.00 -41.10
CA GLU A 171 21.14 -0.13 -40.20
C GLU A 171 22.12 -0.13 -39.00
N GLU A 172 23.41 0.11 -39.24
CA GLU A 172 24.43 0.18 -38.19
C GLU A 172 24.21 1.37 -37.24
N LEU A 173 23.73 2.49 -37.75
CA LEU A 173 23.39 3.68 -36.97
C LEU A 173 21.98 3.65 -36.37
N SER A 174 21.18 2.63 -36.68
CA SER A 174 19.79 2.51 -36.27
C SER A 174 18.94 3.74 -36.65
N VAL A 175 19.06 4.18 -37.91
CA VAL A 175 18.29 5.30 -38.49
C VAL A 175 17.47 4.89 -39.71
#